data_AF-A0A3C1SZS7-F1
#
_entry.id   AF-A0A3C1SZS7-F1
#
_cell.length_a   1.000
_cell.length_b   1.000
_cell.length_c   1.000
_cell.angle_alpha   90.00
_cell.angle_beta   90.00
_cell.angle_gamma   90.00
#
_symmetry.space_group_name_H-M   'P 1'
#
loop_
_entity.id
_entity.type
_entity.pdbx_description
1 polymer ?
#
loop_
_entity_poly.entity_id
_entity_poly.type
_entity_poly.pdbx_seq_one_letter_code
_entity_poly.pdbx_strand_id
1 'polypeptide(L)'
;LIERAQTHPKPLYYQVDFLKEQLAVYLTENNLTYVAQINPDAFVGWIFPQLLAHRVPKYEAIAQKYGYTIDSEDLYQCKNANEVYELINGALD
;
A
#
# COMPACT_ATOMS: atom_id res chain seq x y z
N LEU A 1 -6.51 -5.59 -5.50
CA LEU A 1 -6.08 -4.75 -4.35
C LEU A 1 -6.44 -3.27 -4.53
N ILE A 2 -5.98 -2.62 -5.60
CA ILE A 2 -6.19 -1.19 -5.87
C ILE A 2 -7.70 -0.83 -5.92
N GLU A 3 -8.48 -1.57 -6.71
CA GLU A 3 -9.93 -1.36 -6.81
C GLU A 3 -10.64 -1.41 -5.45
N ARG A 4 -10.28 -2.37 -4.59
CA ARG A 4 -10.81 -2.47 -3.22
C ARG A 4 -10.48 -1.22 -2.41
N ALA A 5 -9.27 -0.70 -2.53
CA ALA A 5 -8.84 0.49 -1.80
C ALA A 5 -9.54 1.77 -2.30
N GLN A 6 -9.88 1.83 -3.58
CA GLN A 6 -10.65 2.93 -4.17
C GLN A 6 -12.13 2.89 -3.75
N THR A 7 -12.74 1.70 -3.71
CA THR A 7 -14.17 1.54 -3.37
C THR A 7 -14.45 1.52 -1.86
N HIS A 8 -13.48 1.08 -1.06
CA HIS A 8 -13.60 0.96 0.40
C HIS A 8 -12.32 1.51 1.06
N PRO A 9 -12.09 2.84 0.98
CA PRO A 9 -10.91 3.47 1.55
C PRO A 9 -10.83 3.22 3.05
N LYS A 10 -9.63 2.88 3.52
CA LYS A 10 -9.31 2.72 4.95
C LYS A 10 -8.28 3.77 5.33
N PRO A 11 -8.27 4.29 6.56
CA PRO A 11 -7.21 5.18 7.02
C PRO A 11 -5.81 4.56 6.81
N LEU A 12 -4.85 5.38 6.35
CA LEU A 12 -3.48 4.96 6.05
C LEU A 12 -2.48 5.84 6.81
N TYR A 13 -1.34 5.24 7.18
CA TYR A 13 -0.18 5.99 7.66
C TYR A 13 0.77 6.30 6.52
N TYR A 14 1.36 7.50 6.52
CA TYR A 14 2.23 7.97 5.46
C TYR A 14 3.61 8.36 5.99
N GLN A 15 4.63 8.23 5.14
CA GLN A 15 5.87 8.95 5.34
C GLN A 15 5.62 10.44 5.10
N VAL A 16 6.16 11.30 5.97
CA VAL A 16 5.87 12.75 5.97
C VAL A 16 6.17 13.40 4.62
N ASP A 17 7.34 13.14 4.04
CA ASP A 17 7.75 13.79 2.79
C ASP A 17 6.88 13.36 1.62
N PHE A 18 6.62 12.05 1.51
CA PHE A 18 5.68 11.50 0.53
C PHE A 18 4.30 12.15 0.64
N LEU A 19 3.75 12.25 1.87
CA LEU A 19 2.42 12.84 2.07
C LEU A 19 2.39 14.31 1.64
N LYS A 20 3.40 15.10 1.99
CA LYS A 20 3.48 16.52 1.62
C LYS A 20 3.52 16.70 0.10
N GLU A 21 4.32 15.90 -0.59
CA GLU A 21 4.41 15.91 -2.04
C GLU A 21 3.06 15.58 -2.69
N GLN A 22 2.44 14.47 -2.29
CA GLN A 22 1.16 14.03 -2.86
C GLN A 22 0.00 14.98 -2.52
N LEU A 23 0.01 15.63 -1.34
CA LEU A 23 -0.97 16.67 -1.02
C LEU A 23 -0.86 17.86 -1.98
N ALA A 24 0.35 18.31 -2.30
CA ALA A 24 0.55 19.43 -3.23
C ALA A 24 0.03 19.08 -4.65
N VAL A 25 0.28 17.84 -5.10
CA VAL A 25 -0.24 17.34 -6.38
C VAL A 25 -1.76 17.29 -6.35
N TYR A 26 -2.36 16.67 -5.33
CA TYR A 26 -3.81 16.52 -5.23
C TYR A 26 -4.55 17.86 -5.18
N LEU A 27 -4.04 18.82 -4.40
CA LEU A 27 -4.62 20.16 -4.33
C LEU A 27 -4.61 20.84 -5.71
N THR A 28 -3.49 20.72 -6.43
CA THR A 28 -3.35 21.29 -7.78
C THR A 28 -4.31 20.64 -8.77
N GLU A 29 -4.36 19.31 -8.83
CA GLU A 29 -5.22 18.56 -9.76
C GLU A 29 -6.72 18.84 -9.53
N ASN A 30 -7.12 19.08 -8.28
CA ASN A 30 -8.51 19.27 -7.89
C ASN A 30 -8.91 20.75 -7.72
N ASN A 31 -8.03 21.69 -8.08
CA ASN A 31 -8.24 23.14 -7.91
C ASN A 31 -8.64 23.53 -6.47
N LEU A 32 -8.01 22.92 -5.47
CA LEU A 32 -8.23 23.18 -4.06
C LEU A 32 -7.11 24.07 -3.51
N THR A 33 -7.47 25.01 -2.63
CA THR A 33 -6.51 25.95 -2.03
C THR A 33 -5.98 25.46 -0.69
N TYR A 34 -6.80 24.75 0.08
CA TYR A 34 -6.48 24.31 1.43
C TYR A 34 -6.78 22.84 1.65
N VAL A 35 -5.93 22.17 2.43
CA VAL A 35 -6.11 20.75 2.81
C VAL A 35 -7.44 20.47 3.51
N ALA A 36 -8.01 21.45 4.23
CA ALA A 36 -9.30 21.31 4.89
C ALA A 36 -10.48 21.14 3.91
N GLN A 37 -10.29 21.42 2.61
CA GLN A 37 -11.30 21.22 1.57
C GLN A 37 -11.29 19.79 1.01
N ILE A 38 -10.28 19.00 1.33
CA ILE A 38 -10.13 17.63 0.83
C ILE A 38 -11.21 16.73 1.44
N ASN A 39 -11.93 16.00 0.60
CA ASN A 39 -12.70 14.85 1.03
C ASN A 39 -11.73 13.70 1.37
N PRO A 40 -11.66 13.21 2.63
CA PRO A 40 -10.69 12.20 3.01
C PRO A 40 -10.82 10.88 2.24
N ASP A 41 -12.03 10.41 1.98
CA ASP A 41 -12.26 9.15 1.28
C ASP A 41 -11.82 9.24 -0.18
N ALA A 42 -12.11 10.37 -0.84
CA ALA A 42 -11.66 10.63 -2.20
C ALA A 42 -10.13 10.69 -2.29
N PHE A 43 -9.49 11.37 -1.34
CA PHE A 43 -8.02 11.45 -1.29
C PHE A 43 -7.38 10.10 -1.01
N VAL A 44 -7.90 9.32 -0.05
CA VAL A 44 -7.36 7.98 0.27
C VAL A 44 -7.46 7.05 -0.93
N GLY A 45 -8.59 7.06 -1.66
CA GLY A 45 -8.76 6.28 -2.88
C GLY A 45 -7.79 6.73 -3.99
N TRP A 46 -7.60 8.04 -4.13
CA TRP A 46 -6.68 8.61 -5.12
C TRP A 46 -5.22 8.32 -4.79
N ILE A 47 -4.76 8.47 -3.54
CA ILE A 47 -3.35 8.36 -3.17
C ILE A 47 -2.84 6.93 -3.06
N PHE A 48 -3.75 5.96 -2.86
CA PHE A 48 -3.37 4.57 -2.58
C PHE A 48 -2.45 3.94 -3.64
N PRO A 49 -2.71 4.07 -4.96
CA PRO A 49 -1.81 3.54 -5.98
C PRO A 49 -0.41 4.17 -5.94
N GLN A 50 -0.31 5.49 -5.73
CA GLN A 50 1.00 6.16 -5.59
C GLN A 50 1.73 5.68 -4.33
N LEU A 51 1.00 5.49 -3.21
CA LEU A 51 1.56 4.97 -1.97
C LEU A 51 2.10 3.55 -2.15
N LEU A 52 1.40 2.70 -2.90
CA LEU A 52 1.85 1.36 -3.20
C LEU A 52 3.16 1.41 -4.01
N ALA A 53 3.20 2.19 -5.09
CA ALA A 53 4.40 2.36 -5.91
C ALA A 53 5.61 2.89 -5.11
N HIS A 54 5.39 3.83 -4.19
CA HIS A 54 6.42 4.35 -3.30
C HIS A 54 6.96 3.30 -2.31
N ARG A 55 6.12 2.34 -1.91
CA ARG A 55 6.46 1.34 -0.90
C ARG A 55 7.14 0.10 -1.44
N VAL A 56 6.80 -0.33 -2.66
CA VAL A 56 7.35 -1.54 -3.30
C VAL A 56 8.88 -1.60 -3.20
N PRO A 57 9.66 -0.63 -3.72
CA PRO A 57 11.12 -0.73 -3.69
C PRO A 57 11.69 -0.72 -2.26
N LYS A 58 11.03 -0.03 -1.33
CA LYS A 58 11.44 0.02 0.09
C LYS A 58 11.25 -1.33 0.77
N TYR A 59 10.13 -2.00 0.53
CA TYR A 59 9.85 -3.31 1.12
C TYR A 59 10.68 -4.41 0.46
N GLU A 60 10.93 -4.33 -0.84
CA GLU A 60 11.88 -5.22 -1.54
C GLU A 60 13.28 -5.14 -0.92
N ALA A 61 13.81 -3.93 -0.69
CA ALA A 61 15.12 -3.75 -0.06
C ALA A 61 15.18 -4.27 1.38
N ILE A 62 14.09 -4.14 2.15
CA ILE A 62 14.00 -4.72 3.50
C ILE A 62 14.00 -6.25 3.43
N ALA A 63 13.20 -6.84 2.55
CA ALA A 63 13.14 -8.28 2.38
C ALA A 63 14.50 -8.83 1.94
N GLN A 64 15.11 -8.26 0.90
CA GLN A 64 16.43 -8.69 0.40
C GLN A 64 17.51 -8.71 1.49
N LYS A 65 17.45 -7.77 2.45
CA LYS A 65 18.47 -7.64 3.49
C LYS A 65 18.16 -8.41 4.76
N TYR A 66 16.88 -8.60 5.09
CA TYR A 66 16.46 -8.99 6.43
C TYR A 66 15.29 -9.98 6.48
N GLY A 67 14.76 -10.46 5.35
CA GLY A 67 13.58 -11.29 5.37
C GLY A 67 13.36 -12.11 4.10
N TYR A 68 12.12 -12.61 3.99
CA TYR A 68 11.66 -13.48 2.93
C TYR A 68 10.39 -12.91 2.32
N THR A 69 10.14 -13.24 1.06
CA THR A 69 8.92 -12.89 0.34
C THR A 69 8.15 -14.15 0.00
N ILE A 70 6.84 -14.10 0.16
CA ILE A 70 5.91 -15.11 -0.35
C ILE A 70 5.02 -14.47 -1.41
N ASP A 71 4.57 -15.25 -2.38
CA ASP A 71 3.63 -14.78 -3.38
C ASP A 71 2.24 -14.56 -2.75
N SER A 72 1.59 -13.45 -3.11
CA SER A 72 0.29 -13.10 -2.53
C SER A 72 -0.86 -13.95 -3.06
N GLU A 73 -0.76 -14.44 -4.30
CA GLU A 73 -1.73 -15.34 -4.89
C GLU A 73 -1.63 -16.72 -4.21
N ASP A 74 -0.42 -17.24 -4.03
CA ASP A 74 -0.21 -18.50 -3.30
C ASP A 74 -0.79 -18.43 -1.88
N LEU A 75 -0.55 -17.32 -1.16
CA LEU A 75 -1.14 -17.10 0.16
C LEU A 75 -2.67 -17.04 0.12
N TYR A 76 -3.26 -16.46 -0.93
CA TYR A 76 -4.71 -16.38 -1.09
C TYR A 76 -5.35 -17.73 -1.37
N GLN A 77 -4.62 -18.67 -1.98
CA GLN A 77 -5.08 -20.04 -2.23
C GLN A 77 -5.05 -20.91 -0.97
N CYS A 78 -4.30 -20.55 0.07
CA CYS A 78 -4.26 -21.28 1.34
C CYS A 78 -5.65 -21.30 2.01
N LYS A 79 -6.12 -22.49 2.37
CA LYS A 79 -7.45 -22.73 2.98
C LYS A 79 -7.39 -22.94 4.48
N ASN A 80 -6.19 -23.17 5.03
CA ASN A 80 -5.97 -23.43 6.44
C ASN A 80 -4.56 -22.99 6.87
N ALA A 81 -4.33 -22.99 8.18
CA ALA A 81 -3.06 -22.53 8.75
C ALA A 81 -1.85 -23.39 8.34
N ASN A 82 -2.03 -24.71 8.13
CA ASN A 82 -0.94 -25.59 7.76
C ASN A 82 -0.39 -25.25 6.37
N GLU A 83 -1.26 -24.98 5.40
CA GLU A 83 -0.86 -24.55 4.06
C GLU A 83 -0.08 -23.22 4.10
N VAL A 84 -0.43 -22.30 5.00
CA VAL A 84 0.33 -21.06 5.21
C VAL A 84 1.71 -21.36 5.80
N TYR A 85 1.81 -22.28 6.76
CA TYR A 85 3.10 -22.68 7.32
C TYR A 85 3.99 -23.36 6.27
N GLU A 86 3.43 -24.19 5.40
CA GLU A 86 4.15 -24.80 4.28
C GLU A 86 4.66 -23.75 3.29
N LEU A 87 3.83 -22.76 2.94
CA LEU A 87 4.23 -21.65 2.06
C LEU A 87 5.38 -20.84 2.68
N ILE A 88 5.30 -20.52 3.97
CA ILE A 88 6.38 -19.82 4.68
C ILE A 88 7.65 -20.67 4.70
N ASN A 89 7.54 -21.95 5.07
CA ASN A 89 8.68 -22.86 5.12
C ASN A 89 9.36 -22.99 3.75
N GLY A 90 8.60 -23.01 2.66
CA GLY A 90 9.14 -23.05 1.29
C GLY A 90 9.91 -21.79 0.89
N ALA A 91 9.69 -20.67 1.57
CA ALA A 91 10.43 -19.43 1.36
C ALA A 91 11.69 -19.32 2.24
N LEU A 92 11.84 -20.14 3.29
CA LEU A 92 13.02 -20.17 4.15
C LEU A 92 14.15 -20.97 3.47
N ASP A 93 15.38 -20.45 3.53
CA ASP A 93 16.59 -21.13 3.03
C ASP A 93 17.01 -22.34 3.90
#